data_AF-A0A7C6S8U0-F1
#
_entry.id   AF-A0A7C6S8U0-F1
#
_cell.length_a   1.000
_cell.length_b   1.000
_cell.length_c   1.000
_cell.angle_alpha   90.00
_cell.angle_beta   90.00
_cell.angle_gamma   90.00
#
_symmetry.space_group_name_H-M   'P 1'
#
loop_
_entity.id
_entity.type
_entity.pdbx_description
1 polymer ?
#
loop_
_entity_poly.entity_id
_entity_poly.type
_entity_poly.pdbx_seq_one_letter_code
_entity_poly.pdbx_strand_id
1 'polypeptide(L)'
;MGEEKLRNKIRLKFRFDYRGTVKPGRFLFWSGKNTERIAEETREQQIALLRNVPLQGVTIEDVDLSHDIYRVYDEELGTEVAFAPAEVVVNIDSLEEAVRFIMREEFRKVEVMEPEEFDLSRYQLERLLFKLNTELRSFIYSLQNPRRR
;
A
#
# COMPACT_ATOMS: atom_id res chain seq x y z
N MET A 1 20.54 -15.11 -26.26
CA MET A 1 20.50 -15.38 -24.79
C MET A 1 20.39 -14.11 -23.93
N GLY A 2 19.83 -13.01 -24.45
CA GLY A 2 19.58 -11.77 -23.68
C GLY A 2 18.13 -11.28 -23.70
N GLU A 3 17.33 -11.72 -24.67
CA GLU A 3 15.96 -11.20 -24.87
C GLU A 3 14.86 -12.01 -24.17
N GLU A 4 15.16 -13.21 -23.70
CA GLU A 4 14.17 -14.10 -23.08
C GLU A 4 13.85 -13.74 -21.62
N LYS A 5 14.67 -12.90 -20.98
CA LYS A 5 14.45 -12.40 -19.60
C LYS A 5 13.55 -11.17 -19.49
N LEU A 6 13.13 -10.58 -20.62
CA LEU A 6 12.32 -9.36 -20.63
C LEU A 6 10.80 -9.61 -20.57
N ARG A 7 10.35 -10.86 -20.63
CA ARG A 7 8.97 -11.11 -21.08
C ARG A 7 7.84 -10.94 -20.05
N ASN A 8 8.05 -10.88 -18.74
CA ASN A 8 6.92 -10.92 -17.79
C ASN A 8 7.03 -9.92 -16.62
N LYS A 9 7.55 -8.70 -16.84
CA LYS A 9 7.36 -7.66 -15.82
C LYS A 9 5.95 -7.11 -15.93
N ILE A 10 5.24 -7.06 -14.81
CA ILE A 10 3.90 -6.47 -14.75
C ILE A 10 4.04 -5.08 -14.16
N ARG A 11 3.54 -4.08 -14.88
CA ARG A 11 3.56 -2.69 -14.48
C ARG A 11 2.25 -2.36 -13.79
N LEU A 12 2.33 -2.02 -12.51
CA LEU A 12 1.18 -1.77 -11.65
C LEU A 12 1.24 -0.35 -11.10
N LYS A 13 0.08 0.31 -11.03
CA LYS A 13 -0.11 1.56 -10.32
C LYS A 13 -0.94 1.32 -9.07
N PHE A 14 -0.34 1.54 -7.91
CA PHE A 14 -1.01 1.44 -6.62
C PHE A 14 -1.41 2.82 -6.13
N ARG A 15 -2.59 2.94 -5.53
CA ARG A 15 -2.98 4.10 -4.75
C ARG A 15 -3.03 3.74 -3.27
N PHE A 16 -2.39 4.58 -2.46
CA PHE A 16 -2.42 4.54 -1.01
C PHE A 16 -3.00 5.83 -0.46
N ASP A 17 -3.89 5.73 0.52
CA ASP A 17 -4.48 6.88 1.21
C ASP A 17 -4.08 6.81 2.68
N TYR A 18 -3.09 7.64 3.08
CA TYR A 18 -2.52 7.61 4.43
C TYR A 18 -3.37 8.40 5.42
N ARG A 19 -3.77 7.76 6.51
CA ARG A 19 -4.67 8.34 7.52
C ARG A 19 -3.94 9.21 8.54
N GLY A 20 -4.45 10.41 8.77
CA GLY A 20 -4.06 11.24 9.91
C GLY A 20 -4.70 10.74 11.21
N THR A 21 -3.97 9.97 12.01
CA THR A 21 -4.51 9.42 13.27
C THR A 21 -4.37 10.41 14.44
N VAL A 22 -5.44 10.57 15.21
CA VAL A 22 -5.40 11.29 16.50
C VAL A 22 -5.15 10.27 17.61
N LYS A 23 -4.13 10.49 18.45
CA LYS A 23 -3.87 9.57 19.57
C LYS A 23 -5.09 9.50 20.50
N PRO A 24 -5.52 8.30 20.95
CA PRO A 24 -6.61 8.15 21.90
C PRO A 24 -6.33 8.95 23.19
N GLY A 25 -7.28 9.77 23.63
CA GLY A 25 -7.19 10.57 24.87
C GLY A 25 -6.89 12.05 24.70
N ARG A 26 -6.72 12.54 23.45
CA ARG A 26 -6.47 13.97 23.15
C ARG A 26 -7.58 14.61 22.31
N PHE A 27 -8.83 14.19 22.54
CA PHE A 27 -9.99 14.49 21.70
C PHE A 27 -10.62 15.89 21.87
N LEU A 28 -10.18 16.70 22.82
CA LEU A 28 -10.93 17.91 23.18
C LEU A 28 -10.51 19.21 22.47
N PHE A 29 -9.39 19.27 21.73
CA PHE A 29 -8.84 20.57 21.29
C PHE A 29 -8.14 20.63 19.93
N TRP A 30 -8.13 19.58 19.09
CA TRP A 30 -7.31 19.57 17.87
C TRP A 30 -8.11 19.84 16.60
N SER A 31 -7.98 21.07 16.12
CA SER A 31 -8.41 21.57 14.81
C SER A 31 -7.93 20.65 13.67
N GLY A 32 -8.76 20.46 12.64
CA GLY A 32 -8.50 19.61 11.47
C GLY A 32 -7.21 19.91 10.69
N LYS A 33 -6.52 21.04 10.92
CA LYS A 33 -5.18 21.31 10.35
C LYS A 33 -4.12 20.34 10.87
N ASN A 34 -4.30 19.78 12.06
CA ASN A 34 -3.32 18.87 12.65
C ASN A 34 -3.41 17.47 12.05
N THR A 35 -4.62 16.99 11.74
CA THR A 35 -4.81 15.68 11.12
C THR A 35 -4.33 15.64 9.67
N GLU A 36 -4.52 16.72 8.91
CA GLU A 36 -3.93 16.85 7.56
C GLU A 36 -2.40 16.75 7.59
N ARG A 37 -1.76 17.52 8.47
CA ARG A 37 -0.30 17.51 8.62
C ARG A 37 0.21 16.13 9.06
N ILE A 38 -0.49 15.44 9.97
CA ILE A 38 -0.12 14.08 10.38
C ILE A 38 -0.28 13.09 9.21
N ALA A 39 -1.35 13.20 8.43
CA ALA A 39 -1.56 12.35 7.26
C ALA A 39 -0.43 12.56 6.24
N GLU A 40 -0.06 13.81 5.99
CA GLU A 40 1.05 14.19 5.11
C GLU A 40 2.40 13.65 5.59
N GLU A 41 2.75 13.89 6.86
CA GLU A 41 4.00 13.37 7.46
C GLU A 41 4.05 11.83 7.39
N THR A 42 2.92 11.17 7.64
CA THR A 42 2.82 9.70 7.55
C THR A 42 3.06 9.22 6.12
N ARG A 43 2.43 9.87 5.13
CA ARG A 43 2.65 9.59 3.71
C ARG A 43 4.12 9.76 3.35
N GLU A 44 4.73 10.89 3.70
CA GLU A 44 6.13 11.18 3.38
C GLU A 44 7.08 10.13 3.95
N GLN A 45 6.90 9.75 5.22
CA GLN A 45 7.72 8.71 5.87
C GLN A 45 7.56 7.34 5.19
N GLN A 46 6.33 6.93 4.91
CA GLN A 46 6.05 5.63 4.28
C GLN A 46 6.56 5.56 2.84
N ILE A 47 6.43 6.65 2.08
CA ILE A 47 6.96 6.75 0.73
C ILE A 47 8.49 6.78 0.73
N ALA A 48 9.11 7.47 1.69
CA ALA A 48 10.56 7.45 1.84
C ALA A 48 11.09 6.04 2.13
N LEU A 49 10.42 5.27 3.00
CA LEU A 49 10.77 3.87 3.22
C LEU A 49 10.60 3.04 1.95
N LEU A 50 9.50 3.23 1.22
CA LEU A 50 9.24 2.47 0.00
C LEU A 50 10.29 2.72 -1.09
N ARG A 51 10.76 3.96 -1.23
CA ARG A 51 11.80 4.34 -2.22
C ARG A 51 13.20 3.84 -1.85
N ASN A 52 13.52 3.74 -0.55
CA ASN A 52 14.88 3.48 -0.09
C ASN A 52 15.11 2.03 0.38
N VAL A 53 14.05 1.27 0.64
CA VAL A 53 14.18 -0.13 1.09
C VAL A 53 14.04 -1.06 -0.13
N PRO A 54 15.09 -1.81 -0.51
CA PRO A 54 15.02 -2.70 -1.65
C PRO A 54 14.03 -3.84 -1.39
N LEU A 55 13.12 -4.04 -2.34
CA LEU A 55 12.16 -5.13 -2.35
C LEU A 55 12.51 -6.08 -3.49
N GLN A 56 12.82 -7.33 -3.17
CA GLN A 56 13.12 -8.33 -4.18
C GLN A 56 11.96 -8.46 -5.16
N GLY A 57 12.28 -8.47 -6.45
CA GLY A 57 11.30 -8.62 -7.53
C GLY A 57 10.44 -7.38 -7.76
N VAL A 58 10.76 -6.23 -7.16
CA VAL A 58 10.03 -4.96 -7.31
C VAL A 58 11.00 -3.87 -7.74
N THR A 59 10.61 -3.08 -8.72
CA THR A 59 11.26 -1.82 -9.09
C THR A 59 10.25 -0.69 -8.99
N ILE A 60 10.51 0.31 -8.14
CA ILE A 60 9.70 1.54 -8.10
C ILE A 60 10.10 2.39 -9.32
N GLU A 61 9.14 2.71 -10.18
CA GLU A 61 9.37 3.57 -11.35
C GLU A 61 9.08 5.03 -11.05
N ASP A 62 7.91 5.28 -10.47
CA ASP A 62 7.41 6.63 -10.24
C ASP A 62 6.55 6.69 -8.98
N VAL A 63 6.50 7.87 -8.38
CA VAL A 63 5.65 8.14 -7.23
C VAL A 63 5.09 9.55 -7.33
N ASP A 64 3.77 9.64 -7.43
CA ASP A 64 3.01 10.88 -7.50
C ASP A 64 2.37 11.20 -6.14
N LEU A 65 2.69 12.39 -5.64
CA LEU A 65 2.19 12.94 -4.37
C LEU A 65 1.35 14.22 -4.57
N SER A 66 1.00 14.55 -5.82
CA SER A 66 0.33 15.80 -6.20
C SER A 66 -1.14 15.88 -5.80
N HIS A 67 -1.74 14.75 -5.42
CA HIS A 67 -3.14 14.69 -4.99
C HIS A 67 -3.35 15.46 -3.68
N ASP A 68 -4.41 16.27 -3.66
CA ASP A 68 -4.79 17.03 -2.47
C ASP A 68 -5.18 16.11 -1.30
N ILE A 69 -4.84 16.56 -0.09
CA ILE A 69 -5.31 15.94 1.15
C ILE A 69 -6.80 16.19 1.29
N TYR A 70 -7.57 15.14 1.60
CA TYR A 70 -9.02 15.24 1.74
C TYR A 70 -9.47 14.80 3.13
N ARG A 71 -10.66 15.23 3.53
CA ARG A 71 -11.29 14.85 4.81
C ARG A 71 -12.52 13.99 4.55
N VAL A 72 -12.72 13.01 5.42
CA VAL A 72 -13.94 12.19 5.48
C VAL A 72 -14.43 12.20 6.92
N TYR A 73 -15.74 12.40 7.09
CA TYR A 73 -16.36 12.25 8.40
C TYR A 73 -16.45 10.75 8.75
N ASP A 74 -15.80 10.35 9.83
CA ASP A 74 -15.83 8.99 10.36
C ASP A 74 -16.98 8.91 11.37
N GLU A 75 -18.05 8.19 11.00
CA GLU A 75 -19.24 8.05 11.84
C GLU A 75 -18.97 7.30 13.15
N GLU A 76 -18.03 6.35 13.15
CA GLU A 76 -17.68 5.57 14.35
C GLU A 76 -16.90 6.43 15.36
N LEU A 77 -16.04 7.32 14.86
CA LEU A 77 -15.27 8.25 15.70
C LEU A 77 -15.98 9.57 15.97
N GLY A 78 -17.06 9.87 15.24
CA GLY A 78 -17.80 11.13 15.33
C GLY A 78 -16.96 12.36 14.97
N THR A 79 -15.99 12.23 14.07
CA THR A 79 -15.05 13.32 13.73
C THR A 79 -14.54 13.25 12.29
N GLU A 80 -14.02 14.37 11.77
CA GLU A 80 -13.34 14.39 10.47
C GLU A 80 -11.93 13.80 10.56
N VAL A 81 -11.63 12.92 9.61
CA VAL A 81 -10.34 12.26 9.44
C VAL A 81 -9.74 12.71 8.12
N ALA A 82 -8.49 13.16 8.14
CA ALA A 82 -7.76 13.54 6.94
C ALA A 82 -7.01 12.35 6.34
N PHE A 83 -6.93 12.32 5.01
CA PHE A 83 -6.22 11.33 4.22
C PHE A 83 -5.31 12.01 3.21
N ALA A 84 -4.03 11.61 3.18
CA ALA A 84 -3.04 12.09 2.23
C ALA A 84 -2.78 11.01 1.16
N PRO A 85 -3.20 11.21 -0.10
CA PRO A 85 -3.02 10.21 -1.15
C PRO A 85 -1.60 10.16 -1.69
N ALA A 86 -1.19 8.97 -2.15
CA ALA A 86 0.00 8.75 -2.96
C ALA A 86 -0.30 7.70 -4.03
N GLU A 87 0.21 7.91 -5.24
CA GLU A 87 0.20 6.90 -6.29
C GLU A 87 1.63 6.43 -6.57
N VAL A 88 1.82 5.11 -6.67
CA VAL A 88 3.13 4.47 -6.84
C VAL A 88 3.05 3.56 -8.05
N VAL A 89 3.89 3.83 -9.05
CA VAL A 89 4.06 2.95 -10.22
C VAL A 89 5.24 2.04 -9.97
N VAL A 90 5.03 0.74 -10.14
CA VAL A 90 6.04 -0.29 -9.93
C VAL A 90 6.07 -1.27 -11.08
N ASN A 91 7.25 -1.81 -11.38
CA ASN A 91 7.37 -3.09 -12.07
C ASN A 91 7.56 -4.20 -11.05
N ILE A 92 6.85 -5.29 -11.24
CA ILE A 92 7.01 -6.52 -10.46
C ILE A 92 7.40 -7.68 -11.37
N ASP A 93 8.22 -8.58 -10.84
CA ASP A 93 8.64 -9.80 -11.56
C ASP A 93 7.55 -10.89 -11.50
N SER A 94 6.67 -10.85 -10.49
CA SER A 94 5.49 -11.73 -10.40
C SER A 94 4.36 -11.12 -9.57
N LEU A 95 3.13 -11.64 -9.71
CA LEU A 95 1.98 -11.16 -8.93
C LEU A 95 2.12 -11.38 -7.42
N GLU A 96 2.97 -12.29 -6.96
CA GLU A 96 3.15 -12.52 -5.53
C GLU A 96 3.77 -11.30 -4.85
N GLU A 97 4.60 -10.54 -5.58
CA GLU A 97 5.15 -9.29 -5.08
C GLU A 97 4.06 -8.23 -4.87
N ALA A 98 2.99 -8.21 -5.66
CA ALA A 98 1.87 -7.27 -5.49
C ALA A 98 1.15 -7.46 -4.15
N VAL A 99 1.11 -8.68 -3.62
CA VAL A 99 0.38 -9.00 -2.38
C VAL A 99 0.82 -8.12 -1.22
N ARG A 100 2.12 -7.83 -1.07
CA ARG A 100 2.64 -7.00 0.03
C ARG A 100 2.16 -5.53 -0.04
N PHE A 101 1.79 -5.06 -1.24
CA PHE A 101 1.24 -3.73 -1.45
C PHE A 101 -0.25 -3.71 -1.13
N ILE A 102 -0.98 -4.72 -1.62
CA ILE A 102 -2.43 -4.87 -1.44
C ILE A 102 -2.79 -5.08 0.04
N MET A 103 -1.94 -5.76 0.80
CA MET A 103 -2.17 -6.04 2.23
C MET A 103 -1.87 -4.85 3.17
N ARG A 104 -1.43 -3.70 2.65
CA ARG A 104 -1.21 -2.49 3.46
C ARG A 104 -2.55 -1.89 3.88
N GLU A 105 -2.60 -1.34 5.09
CA GLU A 105 -3.82 -0.69 5.61
C GLU A 105 -4.23 0.50 4.73
N GLU A 106 -3.26 1.20 4.17
CA GLU A 106 -3.47 2.40 3.35
C GLU A 106 -3.86 2.06 1.90
N PHE A 107 -3.82 0.79 1.50
CA PHE A 107 -4.13 0.37 0.13
C PHE A 107 -5.57 0.74 -0.24
N ARG A 108 -5.72 1.42 -1.39
CA ARG A 108 -7.04 1.84 -1.90
C ARG A 108 -7.42 1.19 -3.22
N LYS A 109 -6.51 1.16 -4.18
CA LYS A 109 -6.72 0.52 -5.48
C LYS A 109 -5.40 0.10 -6.12
N VAL A 110 -5.49 -0.84 -7.05
CA VAL A 110 -4.43 -1.20 -7.98
C VAL A 110 -4.98 -1.12 -9.40
N GLU A 111 -4.17 -0.63 -10.32
CA GLU A 111 -4.42 -0.60 -11.75
C GLU A 111 -3.29 -1.33 -12.47
N VAL A 112 -3.65 -2.23 -13.38
CA VAL A 112 -2.67 -2.88 -14.26
C VAL A 112 -2.43 -1.94 -15.43
N MET A 113 -1.22 -1.41 -15.54
CA MET A 113 -0.86 -0.52 -16.64
C MET A 113 -0.38 -1.33 -17.84
N GLU A 114 0.48 -2.31 -17.61
CA GLU A 114 1.02 -3.19 -18.65
C GLU A 114 1.31 -4.58 -18.05
N PRO A 115 1.17 -5.66 -18.85
CA PRO A 115 0.52 -5.70 -20.15
C PRO A 115 -1.02 -5.59 -20.04
N GLU A 116 -1.70 -5.34 -21.16
CA GLU A 116 -3.17 -5.31 -21.24
C GLU A 116 -3.80 -6.67 -20.92
N GLU A 117 -3.14 -7.75 -21.35
CA GLU A 117 -3.50 -9.13 -21.08
C GLU A 117 -2.28 -9.90 -20.55
N PHE A 118 -2.49 -10.81 -19.61
CA PHE A 118 -1.46 -11.74 -19.15
C PHE A 118 -2.07 -13.09 -18.77
N ASP A 119 -1.32 -14.15 -19.03
CA ASP A 119 -1.66 -15.50 -18.62
C ASP A 119 -0.99 -15.88 -17.31
N LEU A 120 -1.71 -16.60 -16.45
CA LEU A 120 -1.14 -17.24 -15.27
C LEU A 120 -1.00 -18.74 -15.49
N SER A 121 0.24 -19.22 -15.44
CA SER A 121 0.48 -20.65 -15.35
C SER A 121 -0.08 -21.21 -14.05
N ARG A 122 -0.39 -22.51 -14.05
CA ARG A 122 -0.82 -23.24 -12.84
C ARG A 122 0.12 -23.01 -11.65
N TYR A 123 1.43 -23.03 -11.89
CA TYR A 123 2.45 -22.82 -10.86
C TYR A 123 2.41 -21.40 -10.27
N GLN A 124 2.28 -20.38 -11.12
CA GLN A 124 2.14 -18.98 -10.67
C GLN A 124 0.87 -18.78 -9.84
N LEU A 125 -0.25 -19.38 -10.28
CA LEU A 125 -1.49 -19.35 -9.51
C LEU A 125 -1.34 -20.02 -8.14
N GLU A 126 -0.75 -21.21 -8.08
CA GLU A 126 -0.50 -21.94 -6.83
C GLU A 126 0.38 -21.11 -5.87
N ARG A 127 1.44 -20.45 -6.37
CA ARG A 127 2.30 -19.58 -5.56
C ARG A 127 1.60 -18.31 -5.08
N LEU A 128 0.79 -17.68 -5.93
CA LEU A 128 -0.01 -16.51 -5.55
C LEU A 128 -1.00 -16.86 -4.42
N LEU A 129 -1.73 -17.97 -4.57
CA LEU A 129 -2.67 -18.45 -3.54
C LEU A 129 -1.96 -18.78 -2.22
N PHE A 130 -0.80 -19.43 -2.30
CA PHE A 130 0.04 -19.69 -1.13
C PHE A 130 0.45 -18.39 -0.44
N LYS A 131 0.97 -17.41 -1.21
CA LYS A 131 1.42 -16.12 -0.69
C LYS A 131 0.28 -15.36 0.00
N LEU A 132 -0.91 -15.33 -0.60
CA LEU A 132 -2.11 -14.72 0.00
C LEU A 132 -2.46 -15.35 1.33
N ASN A 133 -2.53 -16.68 1.40
CA ASN A 133 -2.83 -17.39 2.65
C ASN A 133 -1.73 -17.16 3.72
N THR A 134 -0.45 -17.09 3.33
CA THR A 134 0.64 -16.76 4.28
C THR A 134 0.46 -15.37 4.88
N GLU A 135 0.17 -14.35 4.07
CA GLU A 135 -0.04 -12.99 4.57
C GLU A 135 -1.30 -12.89 5.42
N LEU A 136 -2.40 -13.54 5.01
CA LEU A 136 -3.63 -13.60 5.81
C LEU A 136 -3.40 -14.26 7.17
N ARG A 137 -2.65 -15.37 7.23
CA ARG A 137 -2.32 -16.04 8.51
C ARG A 137 -1.43 -15.18 9.37
N SER A 138 -0.45 -14.49 8.78
CA SER A 138 0.42 -13.54 9.48
C SER A 138 -0.41 -12.41 10.09
N PHE A 139 -1.35 -11.85 9.32
CA PHE A 139 -2.29 -10.84 9.77
C PHE A 139 -3.15 -11.35 10.94
N ILE A 140 -3.83 -12.49 10.78
CA ILE A 140 -4.65 -13.10 11.84
C ILE A 140 -3.82 -13.36 13.12
N TYR A 141 -2.61 -13.90 12.96
CA TYR A 141 -1.71 -14.16 14.09
C TYR A 141 -1.34 -12.87 14.84
N SER A 142 -1.14 -11.77 14.12
CA SER A 142 -0.86 -10.46 14.72
C SER A 142 -2.04 -9.92 15.53
N LEU A 143 -3.28 -10.19 15.11
CA LEU A 143 -4.49 -9.82 15.85
C LEU A 143 -4.67 -10.68 17.12
N GLN A 144 -4.29 -11.95 17.07
CA GLN A 144 -4.37 -12.86 18.21
C GLN A 144 -3.28 -12.61 19.27
N ASN A 145 -2.16 -11.98 18.89
CA ASN A 145 -1.00 -11.77 19.76
C ASN A 145 -0.55 -10.30 19.81
N PRO A 146 -1.40 -9.36 20.28
CA PRO A 146 -1.13 -7.92 20.22
C PRO A 146 0.05 -7.44 21.08
N ARG A 147 0.58 -8.27 22.01
CA ARG A 147 1.61 -7.89 23.00
C ARG A 147 3.07 -7.97 22.51
N ARG A 148 3.32 -8.11 21.21
CA ARG A 148 4.69 -8.15 20.62
C ARG A 148 5.01 -6.91 19.75
N ARG A 149 4.42 -5.75 20.06
CA ARG A 149 4.84 -4.45 19.50
C ARG A 149 5.52 -3.61 20.56
#